data_AF-A0A7X7VRJ1-F1
#
_entry.id   AF-A0A7X7VRJ1-F1
#
_cell.length_a   1.000
_cell.length_b   1.000
_cell.length_c   1.000
_cell.angle_alpha   90.00
_cell.angle_beta   90.00
_cell.angle_gamma   90.00
#
_symmetry.space_group_name_H-M   'P 1'
#
loop_
_entity.id
_entity.type
_entity.pdbx_description
1 polymer ?
#
loop_
_entity_poly.entity_id
_entity_poly.type
_entity_poly.pdbx_seq_one_letter_code
_entity_poly.pdbx_strand_id
1 'polypeptide(L)'
;MNLYQRLTKNQDLTDAEQHAASYLVQHADEIHLLSIQKIASASNTSIATVSRLCQNLGFRGFKDFRVKFYQDYLISLRNERQVNPDAPFSEGDPEFNVATNLAAWGCGGNPGPDKTRRNIACSTRSREGKR
;
A
#
# COMPACT_ATOMS: atom_id res chain seq x y z
N MET A 1 9.86 5.99 17.78
CA MET A 1 10.68 6.20 16.56
C MET A 1 10.71 4.89 15.82
N ASN A 2 10.31 4.84 14.54
CA ASN A 2 10.39 3.62 13.74
C ASN A 2 11.81 3.48 13.17
N LEU A 3 12.55 2.48 13.65
CA LEU A 3 13.95 2.22 13.33
C LEU A 3 14.15 1.84 11.87
N TYR A 4 13.24 1.04 11.32
CA TYR A 4 13.28 0.60 9.93
C TYR A 4 13.25 1.82 8.99
N GLN A 5 12.30 2.74 9.18
CA GLN A 5 12.19 3.97 8.40
C GLN A 5 13.42 4.87 8.51
N ARG A 6 14.07 4.94 9.68
CA ARG A 6 15.30 5.71 9.88
C ARG A 6 16.45 5.14 9.04
N LEU A 7 16.60 3.82 9.03
CA LEU A 7 17.64 3.15 8.24
C LEU A 7 17.38 3.28 6.74
N THR A 8 16.12 3.24 6.29
CA THR A 8 15.78 3.50 4.88
C THR A 8 16.20 4.90 4.43
N LYS A 9 16.15 5.90 5.32
CA LYS A 9 16.53 7.28 5.01
C LYS A 9 18.03 7.54 5.08
N ASN A 10 18.84 6.57 5.52
CA ASN A 10 20.29 6.69 5.67
C ASN A 10 20.76 7.96 6.42
N GLN A 11 19.96 8.45 7.39
CA GLN A 11 20.31 9.65 8.14
C GLN A 11 21.42 9.36 9.17
N ASP A 12 22.46 10.20 9.14
CA ASP A 12 23.58 10.19 10.09
C ASP A 12 24.40 8.89 10.09
N LEU A 13 24.54 8.25 8.92
CA LEU A 13 25.36 7.05 8.74
C LEU A 13 26.59 7.34 7.86
N THR A 14 27.73 6.78 8.24
CA THR A 14 28.94 6.74 7.39
C THR A 14 28.75 5.83 6.17
N ASP A 15 29.59 5.95 5.14
CA ASP A 15 29.45 5.14 3.91
C ASP A 15 29.45 3.62 4.19
N ALA A 16 30.32 3.17 5.10
CA ALA A 16 30.37 1.77 5.50
C ALA A 16 29.09 1.34 6.27
N GLU A 17 28.53 2.24 7.08
CA GLU A 17 27.28 2.00 7.79
C GLU A 17 26.07 2.00 6.84
N GLN A 18 26.07 2.83 5.80
CA GLN A 18 25.04 2.86 4.76
C GLN A 18 25.00 1.55 3.97
N HIS A 19 26.15 0.94 3.67
CA HIS A 19 26.20 -0.39 3.04
C HIS A 19 25.55 -1.46 3.93
N ALA A 20 25.86 -1.45 5.23
CA ALA A 20 25.23 -2.36 6.18
C ALA A 20 23.72 -2.10 6.31
N ALA A 21 23.30 -0.84 6.41
CA ALA A 21 21.89 -0.44 6.50
C ALA A 21 21.11 -0.86 5.26
N SER A 22 21.68 -0.68 4.06
CA SER A 22 21.06 -1.07 2.80
C SER A 22 20.81 -2.58 2.75
N TYR A 23 21.80 -3.38 3.14
CA TYR A 23 21.64 -4.83 3.21
C TYR A 23 20.57 -5.25 4.24
N LEU A 24 20.52 -4.58 5.39
CA LEU A 24 19.52 -4.85 6.43
C LEU A 24 18.09 -4.54 5.98
N VAL A 25 17.90 -3.47 5.20
CA VAL A 25 16.58 -3.10 4.65
C VAL A 25 16.16 -4.06 3.54
N GLN A 26 17.09 -4.48 2.68
CA GLN A 26 16.81 -5.43 1.59
C GLN A 26 16.43 -6.83 2.10
N HIS A 27 17.00 -7.26 3.24
CA HIS A 27 16.76 -8.57 3.85
C HIS A 27 16.08 -8.46 5.21
N ALA A 28 15.18 -7.49 5.37
CA ALA A 28 14.52 -7.19 6.64
C ALA A 28 13.58 -8.32 7.11
N ASP A 29 13.04 -9.08 6.16
CA ASP A 29 12.21 -10.27 6.37
C ASP A 29 13.01 -11.42 6.98
N GLU A 30 14.23 -11.67 6.48
CA GLU A 30 15.08 -12.78 6.91
C GLU A 30 16.03 -12.43 8.08
N ILE A 31 16.03 -11.19 8.58
CA ILE A 31 17.00 -10.71 9.57
C ILE A 31 17.08 -11.58 10.85
N HIS A 32 15.98 -12.22 11.23
CA HIS A 32 15.90 -13.11 12.38
C HIS A 32 16.76 -14.39 12.23
N LEU A 33 17.01 -14.82 10.99
CA LEU A 33 17.86 -15.97 10.62
C LEU A 33 19.32 -15.58 10.44
N LEU A 34 19.61 -14.28 10.24
CA LEU A 34 20.95 -13.79 9.95
C LEU A 34 21.76 -13.55 11.24
N SER A 35 23.04 -13.91 11.19
CA SER A 35 24.03 -13.55 12.21
C SER A 35 24.76 -12.26 11.82
N ILE A 36 25.33 -11.58 12.82
CA ILE A 36 26.14 -10.37 12.59
C ILE A 36 27.30 -10.62 11.62
N GLN A 37 27.88 -11.83 11.65
CA GLN A 37 28.96 -12.23 10.74
C GLN A 37 28.47 -12.32 9.30
N LYS A 38 27.31 -12.95 9.06
CA LYS A 38 26.72 -13.07 7.73
C LYS A 38 26.38 -11.70 7.15
N ILE A 39 25.83 -10.81 7.98
CA ILE A 39 25.51 -9.43 7.57
C ILE A 39 26.78 -8.66 7.21
N ALA A 40 27.83 -8.75 8.03
CA ALA A 40 29.10 -8.09 7.75
C ALA A 40 29.71 -8.57 6.42
N SER A 41 29.78 -9.90 6.22
CA SER A 41 30.29 -10.48 4.98
C SER A 41 29.47 -10.09 3.75
N ALA A 42 28.14 -10.09 3.86
CA ALA A 42 27.27 -9.79 2.72
C ALA A 42 27.20 -8.29 2.38
N SER A 43 27.40 -7.41 3.37
CA SER A 43 27.44 -5.95 3.17
C SER A 43 28.83 -5.41 2.81
N ASN A 44 29.85 -6.27 2.63
CA ASN A 44 31.25 -5.87 2.48
C ASN A 44 31.76 -4.98 3.62
N THR A 45 31.30 -5.24 4.85
CA THR A 45 31.70 -4.49 6.04
C THR A 45 32.34 -5.39 7.09
N SER A 46 32.95 -4.77 8.10
CA SER A 46 33.49 -5.49 9.25
C SER A 46 32.40 -5.72 10.32
N ILE A 47 32.49 -6.83 11.04
CA ILE A 47 31.61 -7.13 12.20
C ILE A 47 31.62 -5.99 13.22
N ALA A 48 32.80 -5.38 13.42
CA ALA A 48 32.96 -4.21 14.28
C ALA A 48 32.15 -3.00 13.79
N THR A 49 32.04 -2.78 12.48
CA THR A 49 31.23 -1.70 11.89
C THR A 49 29.76 -1.92 12.17
N VAL A 50 29.23 -3.13 11.94
CA VAL A 50 27.83 -3.47 12.24
C VAL A 50 27.54 -3.34 13.74
N SER A 51 28.48 -3.74 14.60
CA SER A 51 28.34 -3.58 16.05
C SER A 51 28.34 -2.11 16.47
N ARG A 52 29.22 -1.27 15.88
CA ARG A 52 29.27 0.17 16.14
C ARG A 52 28.00 0.86 15.66
N LEU A 53 27.47 0.50 14.49
CA LEU A 53 26.17 0.97 14.01
C LEU A 53 25.08 0.72 15.05
N CYS A 54 24.99 -0.51 15.59
CA CYS A 54 24.01 -0.83 16.63
C CYS A 54 24.18 0.05 17.88
N GLN A 55 25.42 0.32 18.29
CA GLN A 55 25.72 1.17 19.45
C GLN A 55 25.42 2.65 19.19
N ASN A 56 25.73 3.17 18.00
CA ASN A 56 25.41 4.53 17.54
C ASN A 56 23.91 4.78 17.51
N LEU A 57 23.12 3.73 17.24
CA LEU A 57 21.66 3.75 17.31
C LEU A 57 21.11 3.66 18.75
N GLY A 58 21.97 3.48 19.75
CA GLY A 58 21.61 3.41 21.17
C GLY A 58 21.32 2.00 21.70
N PHE A 59 21.66 0.95 20.96
CA PHE A 59 21.47 -0.43 21.40
C PHE A 59 22.71 -1.00 22.11
N ARG A 60 22.51 -1.90 23.07
CA ARG A 60 23.62 -2.56 23.78
C ARG A 60 24.39 -3.53 22.88
N GLY A 61 23.75 -4.04 21.83
CA GLY A 61 24.39 -4.88 20.82
C GLY A 61 23.43 -5.35 19.73
N PHE A 62 23.92 -6.23 18.87
CA PHE A 62 23.18 -6.69 17.69
C PHE A 62 21.90 -7.48 18.02
N LYS A 63 21.88 -8.24 19.12
CA LYS A 63 20.68 -9.01 19.51
C LYS A 63 19.49 -8.10 19.81
N ASP A 64 19.71 -7.05 20.59
CA ASP A 64 18.67 -6.07 20.93
C ASP A 64 18.21 -5.30 19.69
N PHE A 65 19.18 -4.86 18.88
CA PHE A 65 18.92 -4.23 17.59
C PHE A 65 18.04 -5.10 16.71
N ARG A 66 18.38 -6.39 16.55
CA ARG A 66 17.66 -7.33 15.67
C ARG A 66 16.20 -7.49 16.06
N VAL A 67 15.92 -7.64 17.36
CA VAL A 67 14.54 -7.78 17.85
C VAL A 67 13.74 -6.51 17.56
N LYS A 68 14.31 -5.34 17.89
CA LYS A 68 13.64 -4.06 17.66
C LYS A 68 13.43 -3.74 16.19
N PHE A 69 14.45 -3.97 15.36
CA PHE A 69 14.37 -3.75 13.92
C PHE A 69 13.29 -4.63 13.28
N TYR A 70 13.24 -5.92 13.60
CA TYR A 70 12.22 -6.82 13.05
C TYR A 70 10.81 -6.43 13.49
N GLN A 71 10.62 -6.02 14.77
CA GLN A 71 9.34 -5.51 15.25
C GLN A 71 8.90 -4.26 14.47
N ASP A 72 9.79 -3.30 14.29
CA ASP A 72 9.48 -2.06 13.57
C ASP A 72 9.20 -2.31 12.08
N TYR A 73 9.92 -3.24 11.46
CA TYR A 73 9.66 -3.70 10.10
C TYR A 73 8.25 -4.29 9.95
N LEU A 74 7.83 -5.17 10.85
CA LEU A 74 6.46 -5.72 10.82
C LEU A 74 5.37 -4.65 11.00
N ILE A 75 5.63 -3.65 11.85
CA ILE A 75 4.72 -2.50 12.02
C ILE A 75 4.63 -1.69 10.73
N SER A 76 5.78 -1.45 10.06
CA SER A 76 5.83 -0.76 8.78
C SER A 76 5.03 -1.48 7.69
N LEU A 77 5.19 -2.80 7.55
CA LEU A 77 4.40 -3.61 6.62
C LEU A 77 2.89 -3.52 6.90
N ARG A 78 2.50 -3.54 8.18
CA ARG A 78 1.09 -3.38 8.57
C ARG A 78 0.55 -2.02 8.15
N ASN A 79 1.34 -0.97 8.31
CA ASN A 79 0.94 0.39 7.97
C ASN A 79 0.80 0.60 6.46
N GLU A 80 1.67 -0.01 5.65
CA GLU A 80 1.57 0.01 4.18
C GLU A 80 0.30 -0.68 3.67
N ARG A 81 -0.23 -1.66 4.42
CA ARG A 81 -1.50 -2.34 4.11
C ARG A 81 -2.75 -1.59 4.56
N GLN A 82 -2.65 -0.53 5.36
CA GLN A 82 -3.81 0.28 5.75
C GLN A 82 -4.09 1.32 4.66
N VAL A 83 -4.83 0.86 3.65
CA VAL A 83 -5.42 1.67 2.59
C VAL A 83 -6.31 2.77 3.21
N ASN A 84 -6.15 3.98 2.70
CA ASN A 84 -6.85 5.19 3.10
C ASN A 84 -8.39 5.06 2.97
N PRO A 85 -9.18 5.24 4.05
CA PRO A 85 -10.65 5.34 3.96
C PRO A 85 -11.15 6.52 3.11
N ASP A 86 -10.30 7.53 2.87
CA ASP A 86 -10.58 8.69 2.03
C ASP A 86 -10.09 8.53 0.58
N ALA A 87 -9.61 7.34 0.18
CA ALA A 87 -9.44 7.04 -1.23
C ALA A 87 -10.82 6.69 -1.81
N PRO A 88 -11.45 7.54 -2.66
CA PRO A 88 -12.65 7.14 -3.36
C PRO A 88 -12.33 5.92 -4.24
N PHE A 89 -13.33 5.05 -4.38
CA PHE A 89 -13.31 3.83 -5.18
C PHE A 89 -12.57 4.05 -6.52
N SER A 90 -11.59 3.21 -6.83
CA SER A 90 -10.81 3.29 -8.07
C SER A 90 -11.39 2.35 -9.12
N GLU A 91 -12.06 2.91 -10.13
CA GLU A 91 -12.29 2.52 -11.55
C GLU A 91 -12.39 1.02 -11.98
N GLY A 92 -12.54 0.07 -11.05
CA GLY A 92 -12.71 -1.36 -11.30
C GLY A 92 -13.88 -2.01 -10.55
N ASP A 93 -14.54 -1.27 -9.65
CA ASP A 93 -15.85 -1.68 -9.14
C ASP A 93 -16.89 -1.40 -10.23
N PRO A 94 -17.78 -2.34 -10.59
CA PRO A 94 -18.76 -2.10 -11.64
C PRO A 94 -19.63 -0.88 -11.30
N GLU A 95 -19.49 0.15 -12.12
CA GLU A 95 -20.10 1.49 -12.09
C GLU A 95 -21.61 1.56 -11.78
N PHE A 96 -22.34 0.44 -11.80
CA PHE A 96 -23.79 0.46 -11.99
C PHE A 96 -24.62 0.69 -10.71
N ASN A 97 -24.03 0.63 -9.51
CA ASN A 97 -24.79 0.87 -8.27
C ASN A 97 -24.59 2.25 -7.64
N VAL A 98 -23.71 3.10 -8.18
CA VAL A 98 -23.48 4.46 -7.63
C VAL A 98 -24.51 5.49 -8.07
N ALA A 99 -25.26 5.23 -9.16
CA ALA A 99 -26.29 6.15 -9.64
C ALA A 99 -27.58 6.14 -8.80
N THR A 100 -27.84 5.08 -8.02
CA THR A 100 -29.13 4.97 -7.30
C THR A 100 -29.19 5.88 -6.06
N ASN A 101 -28.06 6.23 -5.46
CA ASN A 101 -28.06 6.99 -4.19
C ASN A 101 -27.92 8.51 -4.34
N LEU A 102 -27.54 9.04 -5.51
CA LEU A 102 -27.39 10.49 -5.69
C LEU A 102 -28.72 11.22 -5.99
N ALA A 103 -29.77 10.51 -6.38
CA ALA A 103 -31.08 11.09 -6.67
C ALA A 103 -32.05 11.12 -5.47
N ALA A 104 -31.67 10.61 -4.30
CA ALA A 104 -32.61 10.44 -3.17
C ALA A 104 -32.54 11.55 -2.09
N TRP A 105 -31.61 12.50 -2.18
CA TRP A 105 -31.40 13.53 -1.13
C TRP A 105 -31.62 14.96 -1.61
N GLY A 106 -32.36 15.15 -2.72
CA GLY A 106 -32.75 16.46 -3.20
C GLY A 106 -33.91 16.37 -4.19
N CYS A 107 -35.11 16.72 -3.72
CA CYS A 107 -36.33 16.91 -4.49
C CYS A 107 -36.98 15.63 -5.07
N GLY A 108 -38.28 15.46 -4.78
CA GLY A 108 -39.06 14.30 -5.18
C GLY A 108 -39.14 14.05 -6.68
N GLY A 109 -39.29 12.77 -7.03
CA GLY A 109 -39.63 12.29 -8.37
C GLY A 109 -38.61 11.31 -8.92
N ASN A 110 -38.86 10.01 -8.77
CA ASN A 110 -38.06 8.95 -9.40
C ASN A 110 -38.82 8.39 -10.61
N PRO A 111 -38.39 8.65 -11.87
CA PRO A 111 -38.80 7.85 -13.01
C PRO A 111 -37.71 6.79 -13.28
N GLY A 112 -38.11 5.52 -13.16
CA GLY A 112 -37.22 4.37 -13.42
C GLY A 112 -36.74 4.28 -14.88
N PRO A 113 -35.70 3.48 -15.15
CA PRO A 113 -35.07 3.43 -16.46
C PRO A 113 -35.92 2.64 -17.46
N ASP A 114 -36.54 3.36 -18.41
CA ASP A 114 -37.08 2.78 -19.64
C ASP A 114 -35.93 2.24 -20.49
N LYS A 115 -35.78 0.92 -20.46
CA LYS A 115 -35.30 0.15 -21.61
C LYS A 115 -36.52 -0.64 -22.04
N THR A 116 -37.08 -0.43 -23.23
CA THR A 116 -36.88 -1.31 -24.39
C THR A 116 -37.64 -0.83 -25.66
N ARG A 117 -36.93 -0.86 -26.80
CA ARG A 117 -37.39 -1.21 -28.18
C ARG A 117 -37.61 -0.11 -29.24
N ARG A 118 -36.63 -0.12 -30.16
CA ARG A 118 -36.75 -0.31 -31.62
C ARG A 118 -37.14 0.90 -32.49
N ASN A 119 -36.13 1.31 -33.28
CA ASN A 119 -36.16 1.61 -34.72
C ASN A 119 -37.49 2.10 -35.33
N ILE A 120 -37.49 3.39 -35.68
CA ILE A 120 -37.70 3.95 -37.02
C ILE A 120 -38.35 3.00 -38.05
N ALA A 121 -39.58 3.31 -38.46
CA ALA A 121 -39.91 3.59 -39.86
C ALA A 121 -41.35 4.11 -40.01
N CYS A 122 -41.44 5.35 -40.47
CA CYS A 122 -42.61 5.96 -41.07
C CYS A 122 -42.93 5.25 -42.40
N SER A 123 -44.18 4.83 -42.63
CA SER A 123 -44.89 5.06 -43.91
C SER A 123 -46.29 4.42 -43.96
N THR A 124 -47.25 5.28 -44.33
CA THR A 124 -48.42 5.04 -45.20
C THR A 124 -49.60 4.14 -44.76
N ARG A 125 -50.71 4.85 -44.45
CA ARG A 125 -51.96 4.88 -45.24
C ARG A 125 -53.05 3.80 -45.00
N SER A 126 -54.29 4.32 -44.84
CA SER A 126 -55.62 3.68 -45.03
C SER A 126 -56.02 2.63 -43.99
N ARG A 127 -57.28 2.42 -43.61
CA ARG A 127 -58.61 3.02 -43.77
C ARG A 127 -59.54 2.13 -42.91
N GLU A 128 -60.72 2.64 -42.54
CA GLU A 128 -61.90 1.87 -42.07
C GLU A 128 -61.77 1.18 -40.69
N GLY A 129 -62.67 1.28 -39.72
CA GLY A 129 -64.07 1.69 -39.70
C GLY A 129 -64.89 0.61 -38.96
N LYS A 130 -65.77 1.03 -38.03
CA LYS A 130 -66.91 0.27 -37.44
C LYS A 130 -66.52 -0.98 -36.61
N ARG A 131 -67.02 -1.19 -35.39
CA ARG A 131 -68.37 -1.02 -34.85
C ARG A 131 -68.29 -1.13 -33.32
#